data_AF-A0A9D7RS94-F1
#
_entry.id   AF-A0A9D7RS94-F1
#
_cell.length_a   1.000
_cell.length_b   1.000
_cell.length_c   1.000
_cell.angle_alpha   90.00
_cell.angle_beta   90.00
_cell.angle_gamma   90.00
#
_symmetry.space_group_name_H-M   'P 1'
#
loop_
_entity.id
_entity.type
_entity.pdbx_description
1 polymer ?
#
loop_
_entity_poly.entity_id
_entity_poly.type
_entity_poly.pdbx_seq_one_letter_code
_entity_poly.pdbx_strand_id
1 'polypeptide(L)'
;MKVNASKSLYQVSIRPGQGPKPGSIAVGMTLATGGSFSMTELQPPFDKTTARLGVYTGPVIIDSDRELHGWLQREGLTGPISKRRFFFNKATAQKITLSTPPNERYNDGGAFTLVDGITAQEKRVNTEWLGWREGVTITVDLGSEQDVRTAGIGALNETYSWIHMPEQVEFSTSNDGKTFVSQGSVKARPGVGRNAYKFDLVTRTRYIRITVKHPGKIPEGYPRCRKCSVDVPGRDRGALEV
;
A
#
# COMPACT_ATOMS: atom_id res chain seq x y z
N MET A 1 -25.09 -27.16 24.37
CA MET A 1 -25.28 -26.78 22.96
C MET A 1 -23.96 -26.26 22.39
N LYS A 2 -23.39 -26.91 21.36
CA LYS A 2 -22.26 -26.36 20.59
C LYS A 2 -22.84 -25.55 19.43
N VAL A 3 -23.05 -24.26 19.63
CA VAL A 3 -23.47 -23.35 18.56
C VAL A 3 -22.23 -23.00 17.73
N ASN A 4 -22.25 -23.31 16.43
CA ASN A 4 -21.19 -22.91 15.51
C ASN A 4 -21.44 -21.46 15.07
N ALA A 5 -20.70 -20.51 15.64
CA ALA A 5 -20.79 -19.09 15.29
C ALA A 5 -19.50 -18.62 14.60
N SER A 6 -19.63 -17.63 13.70
CA SER A 6 -18.48 -17.07 12.98
C SER A 6 -17.46 -16.46 13.96
N LYS A 7 -16.20 -16.90 13.86
CA LYS A 7 -15.09 -16.36 14.68
C LYS A 7 -14.51 -15.05 14.13
N SER A 8 -15.05 -14.52 13.02
CA SER A 8 -14.58 -13.27 12.40
C SER A 8 -14.72 -12.05 13.31
N LEU A 9 -15.70 -12.07 14.22
CA LEU A 9 -15.90 -11.01 15.22
C LEU A 9 -14.72 -10.88 16.19
N TYR A 10 -13.97 -11.97 16.40
CA TYR A 10 -12.81 -12.02 17.29
C TYR A 10 -11.48 -11.75 16.59
N GLN A 11 -11.52 -11.33 15.32
CA GLN A 11 -10.33 -10.98 14.56
C GLN A 11 -9.82 -9.60 14.97
N VAL A 12 -8.53 -9.53 15.29
CA VAL A 12 -7.85 -8.26 15.57
C VAL A 12 -7.57 -7.57 14.24
N SER A 13 -7.99 -6.32 14.08
CA SER A 13 -7.64 -5.48 12.95
C SER A 13 -6.31 -4.79 13.22
N ILE A 14 -5.37 -4.87 12.28
CA ILE A 14 -4.07 -4.17 12.34
C ILE A 14 -4.12 -3.02 11.34
N ARG A 15 -3.97 -1.78 11.80
CA ARG A 15 -4.00 -0.58 10.98
C ARG A 15 -2.73 0.25 11.17
N PRO A 16 -1.90 0.42 10.12
CA PRO A 16 -0.79 1.34 10.19
C PRO A 16 -1.27 2.80 10.09
N GLY A 17 -0.49 3.70 10.68
CA GLY A 17 -0.64 5.13 10.54
C GLY A 17 0.70 5.83 10.72
N GLN A 18 0.74 7.13 10.44
CA GLN A 18 1.94 7.93 10.64
C GLN A 18 2.36 7.92 12.11
N GLY A 19 3.60 7.55 12.39
CA GLY A 19 4.20 7.61 13.71
C GLY A 19 4.59 9.04 14.11
N PRO A 20 5.15 9.23 15.32
CA PRO A 20 5.46 10.55 15.87
C PRO A 20 6.52 11.34 15.09
N LYS A 21 7.35 10.65 14.28
CA LYS A 21 8.38 11.24 13.42
C LYS A 21 8.27 10.71 11.98
N PRO A 22 8.72 11.47 10.97
CA PRO A 22 8.94 10.91 9.63
C PRO A 22 9.85 9.69 9.69
N GLY A 23 9.53 8.66 8.89
CA GLY A 23 10.23 7.38 8.95
C GLY A 23 9.79 6.43 10.07
N SER A 24 8.73 6.77 10.82
CA SER A 24 8.13 5.86 11.82
C SER A 24 6.65 5.62 11.55
N ILE A 25 6.20 4.39 11.79
CA ILE A 25 4.80 3.97 11.68
C ILE A 25 4.26 3.71 13.09
N ALA A 26 3.08 4.25 13.39
CA ALA A 26 2.30 3.85 14.54
C ALA A 26 1.30 2.77 14.11
N VAL A 27 1.45 1.56 14.62
CA VAL A 27 0.55 0.45 14.30
C VAL A 27 -0.50 0.33 15.40
N GLY A 28 -1.73 0.72 15.06
CA GLY A 28 -2.89 0.52 15.90
C GLY A 28 -3.47 -0.88 15.71
N MET A 29 -3.88 -1.52 16.81
CA MET A 29 -4.64 -2.76 16.78
C MET A 29 -5.98 -2.58 17.48
N THR A 30 -7.04 -3.13 16.89
CA THR A 30 -8.39 -3.04 17.44
C THR A 30 -9.12 -4.37 17.34
N LEU A 31 -9.88 -4.71 18.37
CA LEU A 31 -10.78 -5.86 18.38
C LEU A 31 -12.22 -5.34 18.29
N ALA A 32 -13.03 -5.86 17.38
CA ALA A 32 -14.39 -5.36 17.15
C ALA A 32 -15.29 -5.46 18.39
N THR A 33 -15.08 -6.48 19.23
CA THR A 33 -15.80 -6.64 20.51
C THR A 33 -15.27 -5.75 21.64
N GLY A 34 -14.17 -5.03 21.41
CA GLY A 34 -13.44 -4.32 22.45
C GLY A 34 -12.74 -5.25 23.45
N GLY A 35 -12.03 -4.60 24.38
CA GLY A 35 -11.26 -5.25 25.46
C GLY A 35 -9.85 -5.70 25.05
N SER A 36 -9.17 -6.34 25.99
CA SER A 36 -7.77 -6.75 25.83
C SER A 36 -7.62 -7.97 24.93
N PHE A 37 -6.51 -8.00 24.20
CA PHE A 37 -6.07 -9.09 23.36
C PHE A 37 -4.53 -9.19 23.42
N SER A 38 -4.02 -10.35 23.00
CA SER A 38 -2.59 -10.64 23.00
C SER A 38 -1.97 -10.18 21.68
N MET A 39 -0.69 -9.83 21.77
CA MET A 39 0.12 -9.44 20.63
C MET A 39 1.51 -10.06 20.76
N THR A 40 2.15 -10.31 19.62
CA THR A 40 3.59 -10.52 19.57
C THR A 40 4.21 -9.77 18.40
N GLU A 41 5.49 -9.48 18.52
CA GLU A 41 6.29 -8.85 17.48
C GLU A 41 7.50 -9.72 17.14
N LEU A 42 7.89 -9.65 15.88
CA LEU A 42 9.00 -10.39 15.30
C LEU A 42 9.90 -9.44 14.55
N GLN A 43 11.20 -9.53 14.84
CA GLN A 43 12.26 -8.84 14.10
C GLN A 43 12.87 -9.78 13.07
N PRO A 44 13.46 -9.29 11.95
CA PRO A 44 14.27 -10.12 11.07
C PRO A 44 15.27 -10.97 11.87
N PRO A 45 15.41 -12.29 11.59
CA PRO A 45 14.91 -13.03 10.42
C PRO A 45 13.45 -13.53 10.50
N PHE A 46 12.63 -12.97 11.39
CA PHE A 46 11.24 -13.34 11.67
C PHE A 46 11.09 -14.74 12.29
N ASP A 47 12.01 -15.09 13.19
CA ASP A 47 11.97 -16.34 13.91
C ASP A 47 10.95 -16.30 15.07
N LYS A 48 9.96 -17.20 15.00
CA LYS A 48 8.92 -17.35 16.02
C LYS A 48 9.47 -17.71 17.40
N THR A 49 10.67 -18.28 17.50
CA THR A 49 11.28 -18.58 18.81
C THR A 49 11.67 -17.32 19.59
N THR A 50 11.91 -16.21 18.89
CA THR A 50 12.25 -14.91 19.48
C THR A 50 11.02 -14.05 19.80
N ALA A 51 9.83 -14.54 19.48
CA ALA A 51 8.57 -13.84 19.69
C ALA A 51 8.36 -13.52 21.17
N ARG A 52 8.16 -12.25 21.49
CA ARG A 52 7.80 -11.82 22.85
C ARG A 52 6.30 -11.66 22.94
N LEU A 53 5.67 -12.48 23.79
CA LEU A 53 4.24 -12.37 24.05
C LEU A 53 3.96 -11.16 24.94
N GLY A 54 2.99 -10.34 24.54
CA GLY A 54 2.53 -9.19 25.32
C GLY A 54 1.01 -9.02 25.23
N VAL A 55 0.51 -8.11 26.04
CA VAL A 55 -0.86 -7.59 25.92
C VAL A 55 -0.78 -6.26 25.18
N TYR A 56 -1.66 -6.04 24.21
CA TYR A 56 -1.71 -4.77 23.51
C TYR A 56 -2.23 -3.67 24.45
N THR A 57 -1.41 -2.64 24.70
CA THR A 57 -1.73 -1.52 25.58
C THR A 57 -1.88 -0.19 24.85
N GLY A 58 -1.46 -0.12 23.59
CA GLY A 58 -1.49 1.09 22.77
C GLY A 58 -0.72 0.89 21.46
N PRO A 59 -0.72 1.89 20.57
CA PRO A 59 -0.07 1.78 19.27
C PRO A 59 1.41 1.42 19.37
N VAL A 60 1.85 0.46 18.56
CA VAL A 60 3.25 0.05 18.49
C VAL A 60 3.99 0.94 17.50
N ILE A 61 5.05 1.60 17.95
CA ILE A 61 5.87 2.45 17.08
C ILE A 61 6.99 1.59 16.47
N ILE A 62 7.07 1.55 15.15
CA ILE A 62 8.10 0.83 14.40
C ILE A 62 8.81 1.78 13.43
N ASP A 63 10.12 1.60 13.28
CA ASP A 63 11.00 2.37 12.37
C ASP A 63 11.97 1.47 11.57
N SER A 64 11.70 0.16 11.58
CA SER A 64 12.46 -0.88 10.90
C SER A 64 11.57 -2.09 10.61
N ASP A 65 12.05 -2.98 9.75
CA ASP A 65 11.35 -4.21 9.37
C ASP A 65 10.78 -4.95 10.57
N ARG A 66 9.47 -5.24 10.53
CA ARG A 66 8.78 -5.86 11.65
C ARG A 66 7.60 -6.68 11.20
N GLU A 67 7.32 -7.77 11.91
CA GLU A 67 6.07 -8.52 11.75
C GLU A 67 5.32 -8.51 13.08
N LEU A 68 4.04 -8.13 13.02
CA LEU A 68 3.17 -7.98 14.18
C LEU A 68 2.02 -8.97 14.08
N HIS A 69 1.78 -9.70 15.17
CA HIS A 69 0.66 -10.63 15.31
C HIS A 69 -0.26 -10.17 16.43
N GLY A 70 -1.57 -10.25 16.20
CA GLY A 70 -2.59 -9.96 17.22
C GLY A 70 -3.67 -11.02 17.23
N TRP A 71 -4.06 -11.48 18.42
CA TRP A 71 -5.15 -12.45 18.58
C TRP A 71 -5.85 -12.31 19.93
N LEU A 72 -7.12 -12.66 19.96
CA LEU A 72 -7.86 -12.79 21.20
C LEU A 72 -7.53 -14.14 21.87
N GLN A 73 -7.13 -14.10 23.14
CA GLN A 73 -7.02 -15.27 23.99
C GLN A 73 -7.70 -15.01 25.34
N ARG A 74 -8.76 -15.77 25.61
CA ARG A 74 -9.49 -15.80 26.88
C ARG A 74 -9.82 -17.25 27.24
N GLU A 75 -10.22 -17.53 28.47
CA GLU A 75 -10.58 -18.88 28.89
C GLU A 75 -11.61 -19.51 27.93
N GLY A 76 -11.22 -20.62 27.30
CA GLY A 76 -12.05 -21.34 26.33
C GLY A 76 -12.27 -20.66 24.97
N LEU A 77 -11.72 -19.47 24.73
CA LEU A 77 -11.88 -18.71 23.49
C LEU A 77 -10.55 -18.23 22.90
N THR A 78 -10.22 -18.76 21.73
CA THR A 78 -9.09 -18.30 20.91
C THR A 78 -9.61 -17.78 19.58
N GLY A 79 -9.37 -16.50 19.31
CA GLY A 79 -9.64 -15.85 18.04
C GLY A 79 -8.61 -16.21 16.97
N PRO A 80 -8.87 -15.87 15.69
CA PRO A 80 -7.87 -16.02 14.63
C PRO A 80 -6.68 -15.10 14.87
N ILE A 81 -5.49 -15.54 14.46
CA ILE A 81 -4.28 -14.72 14.48
C ILE A 81 -4.28 -13.82 13.26
N SER A 82 -4.34 -12.52 13.49
CA SER A 82 -4.05 -11.51 12.47
C SER A 82 -2.56 -11.26 12.43
N LYS A 83 -1.99 -11.21 11.23
CA LYS A 83 -0.56 -10.97 11.01
C LYS A 83 -0.36 -9.86 10.00
N ARG A 84 0.65 -9.01 10.23
CA ARG A 84 1.07 -7.99 9.26
C ARG A 84 2.58 -7.85 9.28
N ARG A 85 3.20 -7.84 8.10
CA ARG A 85 4.63 -7.63 7.93
C ARG A 85 4.87 -6.27 7.28
N PHE A 86 5.88 -5.58 7.78
CA PHE A 86 6.34 -4.26 7.37
C PHE A 86 7.78 -4.37 6.88
N PHE A 87 8.04 -3.80 5.71
CA PHE A 87 9.37 -3.66 5.13
C PHE A 87 9.67 -2.17 4.96
N PHE A 88 10.75 -1.73 5.59
CA PHE A 88 11.18 -0.35 5.58
C PHE A 88 12.15 -0.09 4.43
N ASN A 89 11.88 0.98 3.72
CA ASN A 89 12.78 1.59 2.77
C ASN A 89 12.85 3.10 3.07
N LYS A 90 13.63 3.84 2.27
CA LYS A 90 13.86 5.28 2.52
C LYS A 90 12.59 6.14 2.41
N ALA A 91 11.58 5.68 1.66
CA ALA A 91 10.30 6.35 1.50
C ALA A 91 9.28 5.98 2.58
N THR A 92 9.49 4.89 3.33
CA THR A 92 8.54 4.42 4.34
C THR A 92 8.29 5.50 5.40
N ALA A 93 7.01 5.78 5.66
CA ALA A 93 6.50 6.79 6.58
C ALA A 93 7.08 8.20 6.37
N GLN A 94 7.53 8.49 5.15
CA GLN A 94 7.93 9.83 4.74
C GLN A 94 6.76 10.64 4.23
N LYS A 95 6.97 11.95 4.11
CA LYS A 95 5.94 12.86 3.60
C LYS A 95 5.69 12.55 2.11
N ILE A 96 4.42 12.32 1.80
CA ILE A 96 3.94 12.05 0.44
C ILE A 96 2.92 13.11 0.01
N THR A 97 2.94 13.47 -1.27
CA THR A 97 1.96 14.37 -1.88
C THR A 97 1.49 13.79 -3.21
N LEU A 98 0.19 13.88 -3.46
CA LEU A 98 -0.46 13.41 -4.67
C LEU A 98 -0.96 14.61 -5.46
N SER A 99 -0.75 14.62 -6.78
CA SER A 99 -1.31 15.67 -7.65
C SER A 99 -2.84 15.66 -7.67
N THR A 100 -3.43 14.48 -7.53
CA THR A 100 -4.88 14.25 -7.53
C THR A 100 -5.23 13.25 -6.44
N PRO A 101 -6.32 13.49 -5.68
CA PRO A 101 -6.75 12.53 -4.67
C PRO A 101 -7.18 11.22 -5.34
N PRO A 102 -6.97 10.07 -4.69
CA PRO A 102 -7.50 8.80 -5.16
C PRO A 102 -9.03 8.82 -5.11
N ASN A 103 -9.65 7.92 -5.86
CA ASN A 103 -11.09 7.74 -5.88
C ASN A 103 -11.61 7.40 -4.47
N GLU A 104 -12.69 8.05 -4.05
CA GLU A 104 -13.27 7.91 -2.70
C GLU A 104 -13.56 6.45 -2.30
N ARG A 105 -13.92 5.59 -3.26
CA ARG A 105 -14.20 4.17 -2.99
C ARG A 105 -12.95 3.31 -2.75
N TYR A 106 -11.77 3.85 -3.01
CA TYR A 106 -10.47 3.17 -2.94
C TYR A 106 -9.44 4.07 -2.24
N ASN A 107 -9.84 4.71 -1.14
CA ASN A 107 -9.02 5.65 -0.38
C ASN A 107 -8.98 5.31 1.13
N ASP A 108 -9.16 4.03 1.50
CA ASP A 108 -9.33 3.63 2.90
C ASP A 108 -8.14 3.99 3.80
N GLY A 109 -6.91 4.00 3.26
CA GLY A 109 -5.69 4.34 3.99
C GLY A 109 -5.10 5.71 3.66
N GLY A 110 -5.71 6.49 2.75
CA GLY A 110 -5.14 7.76 2.31
C GLY A 110 -3.83 7.60 1.54
N ALA A 111 -3.18 8.72 1.22
CA ALA A 111 -1.88 8.74 0.55
C ALA A 111 -0.79 7.96 1.32
N PHE A 112 -0.92 7.83 2.64
CA PHE A 112 0.01 7.08 3.49
C PHE A 112 0.12 5.60 3.10
N THR A 113 -0.91 5.01 2.50
CA THR A 113 -0.89 3.63 1.97
C THR A 113 0.28 3.39 1.01
N LEU A 114 0.72 4.41 0.28
CA LEU A 114 1.86 4.32 -0.64
C LEU A 114 3.22 4.41 0.06
N VAL A 115 3.27 4.56 1.39
CA VAL A 115 4.52 4.65 2.16
C VAL A 115 4.40 3.91 3.49
N ASP A 116 3.42 3.02 3.66
CA ASP A 116 3.15 2.32 4.92
C ASP A 116 4.03 1.08 5.13
N GLY A 117 4.94 0.78 4.20
CA GLY A 117 5.85 -0.36 4.28
C GLY A 117 5.14 -1.72 4.14
N ILE A 118 3.87 -1.75 3.71
CA ILE A 118 3.14 -2.98 3.44
C ILE A 118 3.15 -3.21 1.93
N THR A 119 3.57 -4.41 1.54
CA THR A 119 3.39 -4.87 0.17
C THR A 119 2.10 -5.66 0.06
N ALA A 120 1.22 -5.24 -0.85
CA ALA A 120 -0.03 -5.91 -1.10
C ALA A 120 0.19 -7.35 -1.56
N GLN A 121 -0.69 -8.21 -1.08
CA GLN A 121 -0.69 -9.61 -1.47
C GLN A 121 -1.45 -9.79 -2.79
N GLU A 122 -1.28 -10.95 -3.43
CA GLU A 122 -1.91 -11.27 -4.71
C GLU A 122 -3.45 -11.12 -4.68
N LYS A 123 -4.07 -11.46 -3.54
CA LYS A 123 -5.49 -11.17 -3.32
C LYS A 123 -5.66 -9.70 -2.92
N ARG A 124 -6.33 -8.94 -3.78
CA ARG A 124 -6.65 -7.53 -3.54
C ARG A 124 -7.41 -7.34 -2.21
N VAL A 125 -6.79 -6.63 -1.28
CA VAL A 125 -7.43 -6.09 -0.08
C VAL A 125 -7.56 -4.58 -0.27
N ASN A 126 -8.76 -4.02 -0.14
CA ASN A 126 -9.02 -2.60 -0.45
C ASN A 126 -8.12 -1.62 0.30
N THR A 127 -7.58 -2.00 1.45
CA THR A 127 -6.74 -1.14 2.29
C THR A 127 -5.29 -1.06 1.83
N GLU A 128 -4.87 -1.87 0.85
CA GLU A 128 -3.47 -1.96 0.39
C GLU A 128 -3.27 -1.27 -0.98
N TRP A 129 -4.35 -0.74 -1.57
CA TRP A 129 -4.32 -0.17 -2.91
C TRP A 129 -5.08 1.16 -2.94
N LEU A 130 -4.51 2.13 -3.66
CA LEU A 130 -5.21 3.37 -4.00
C LEU A 130 -5.62 3.37 -5.47
N GLY A 131 -6.79 3.90 -5.80
CA GLY A 131 -7.33 3.88 -7.15
C GLY A 131 -7.45 5.25 -7.80
N TRP A 132 -7.07 5.40 -9.07
CA TRP A 132 -7.29 6.63 -9.86
C TRP A 132 -8.01 6.34 -11.17
N ARG A 133 -8.78 7.30 -11.67
CA ARG A 133 -9.40 7.24 -13.01
C ARG A 133 -8.50 7.76 -14.11
N GLU A 134 -7.58 8.64 -13.74
CA GLU A 134 -6.63 9.30 -14.63
C GLU A 134 -5.20 9.07 -14.11
N GLY A 135 -4.22 9.65 -14.78
CA GLY A 135 -2.84 9.62 -14.31
C GLY A 135 -2.68 10.32 -12.97
N VAL A 136 -1.65 9.94 -12.21
CA VAL A 136 -1.31 10.57 -10.94
C VAL A 136 0.19 10.82 -10.85
N THR A 137 0.56 11.96 -10.27
CA THR A 137 1.93 12.25 -9.87
C THR A 137 2.05 12.13 -8.36
N ILE A 138 2.95 11.26 -7.93
CA ILE A 138 3.26 10.98 -6.53
C ILE A 138 4.63 11.58 -6.24
N THR A 139 4.73 12.45 -5.23
CA THR A 139 6.00 13.03 -4.78
C THR A 139 6.26 12.62 -3.34
N VAL A 140 7.43 12.03 -3.09
CA VAL A 140 7.91 11.67 -1.75
C VAL A 140 9.08 12.57 -1.37
N ASP A 141 9.00 13.20 -0.20
CA ASP A 141 10.09 13.97 0.42
C ASP A 141 10.82 13.08 1.44
N LEU A 142 12.07 12.71 1.15
CA LEU A 142 12.90 11.88 2.04
C LEU A 142 13.40 12.64 3.28
N GLY A 143 13.04 13.92 3.44
CA GLY A 143 13.41 14.82 4.53
C GLY A 143 14.81 15.43 4.39
N SER A 144 15.73 14.74 3.73
CA SER A 144 17.10 15.17 3.46
C SER A 144 17.62 14.53 2.17
N GLU A 145 18.72 15.06 1.62
CA GLU A 145 19.40 14.43 0.49
C GLU A 145 20.03 13.10 0.89
N GLN A 146 19.72 12.05 0.15
CA GLN A 146 20.19 10.69 0.42
C GLN A 146 20.56 9.96 -0.86
N ASP A 147 21.46 8.99 -0.76
CA ASP A 147 21.85 8.16 -1.91
C ASP A 147 20.75 7.14 -2.23
N VAL A 148 20.12 7.24 -3.40
CA VAL A 148 19.01 6.39 -3.84
C VAL A 148 19.45 5.57 -5.05
N ARG A 149 19.33 4.24 -4.94
CA ARG A 149 19.73 3.33 -6.02
C ARG A 149 18.58 2.98 -6.96
N THR A 150 17.40 2.69 -6.40
CA THR A 150 16.23 2.25 -7.14
C THR A 150 14.99 2.88 -6.53
N ALA A 151 14.03 3.25 -7.38
CA ALA A 151 12.67 3.57 -6.98
C ALA A 151 11.70 2.65 -7.72
N GLY A 152 10.51 2.47 -7.15
CA GLY A 152 9.49 1.70 -7.82
C GLY A 152 8.10 1.94 -7.29
N ILE A 153 7.13 1.39 -8.00
CA ILE A 153 5.72 1.39 -7.65
C ILE A 153 5.11 0.07 -8.14
N GLY A 154 4.21 -0.51 -7.36
CA GLY A 154 3.34 -1.60 -7.79
C GLY A 154 2.07 -1.06 -8.44
N ALA A 155 1.61 -1.71 -9.50
CA ALA A 155 0.30 -1.48 -10.09
C ALA A 155 -0.44 -2.79 -10.29
N LEU A 156 -1.76 -2.76 -10.08
CA LEU A 156 -2.62 -3.91 -10.28
C LEU A 156 -3.24 -3.88 -11.68
N ASN A 157 -3.30 -5.04 -12.34
CA ASN A 157 -4.02 -5.25 -13.58
C ASN A 157 -5.05 -6.38 -13.43
N GLU A 158 -6.30 -6.01 -13.22
CA GLU A 158 -7.46 -6.92 -13.14
C GLU A 158 -8.53 -6.43 -14.11
N THR A 159 -8.39 -6.81 -15.38
CA THR A 159 -9.29 -6.34 -16.45
C THR A 159 -10.74 -6.74 -16.24
N TYR A 160 -11.02 -7.87 -15.57
CA TYR A 160 -12.39 -8.26 -15.18
C TYR A 160 -13.02 -7.28 -14.18
N SER A 161 -12.20 -6.67 -13.32
CA SER A 161 -12.58 -5.64 -12.35
C SER A 161 -12.49 -4.22 -12.95
N TRP A 162 -12.17 -4.09 -14.24
CA TRP A 162 -11.94 -2.81 -14.94
C TRP A 162 -10.76 -2.02 -14.33
N ILE A 163 -9.76 -2.77 -13.82
CA ILE A 163 -8.52 -2.21 -13.30
C ILE A 163 -7.43 -2.46 -14.34
N HIS A 164 -6.90 -1.39 -14.90
CA HIS A 164 -5.94 -1.45 -15.99
C HIS A 164 -4.55 -1.04 -15.53
N MET A 165 -3.54 -1.70 -16.09
CA MET A 165 -2.15 -1.28 -15.95
C MET A 165 -1.95 0.14 -16.49
N PRO A 166 -0.98 0.91 -15.96
CA PRO A 166 -0.61 2.20 -16.53
C PRO A 166 -0.06 2.04 -17.95
N GLU A 167 0.03 3.11 -18.72
CA GLU A 167 0.76 3.12 -20.00
C GLU A 167 2.27 3.00 -19.75
N GLN A 168 2.76 3.87 -18.87
CA GLN A 168 4.13 3.91 -18.40
C GLN A 168 4.20 4.61 -17.05
N VAL A 169 5.30 4.34 -16.34
CA VAL A 169 5.66 5.00 -15.09
C VAL A 169 6.95 5.78 -15.31
N GLU A 170 6.94 7.07 -15.05
CA GLU A 170 8.08 7.97 -15.20
C GLU A 170 8.66 8.31 -13.83
N PHE A 171 9.98 8.39 -13.76
CA PHE A 171 10.72 8.69 -12.53
C PHE A 171 11.52 9.98 -12.72
N SER A 172 11.40 10.87 -11.76
CA SER A 172 12.14 12.13 -11.71
C SER A 172 12.58 12.45 -10.28
N THR A 173 13.64 13.24 -10.15
CA THR A 173 14.26 13.56 -8.86
C THR A 173 14.49 15.06 -8.70
N SER A 174 14.57 15.52 -7.45
CA SER A 174 14.76 16.94 -7.13
C SER A 174 15.41 17.12 -5.76
N ASN A 175 16.15 18.21 -5.58
CA ASN A 175 16.72 18.60 -4.28
C ASN A 175 16.00 19.81 -3.65
N ASP A 176 15.31 20.62 -4.45
CA ASP A 176 14.60 21.82 -4.03
C ASP A 176 13.07 21.60 -3.88
N GLY A 177 12.56 20.47 -4.35
CA GLY A 177 11.13 20.13 -4.34
C GLY A 177 10.31 20.92 -5.37
N LYS A 178 10.96 21.69 -6.24
CA LYS A 178 10.35 22.57 -7.25
C LYS A 178 10.73 22.14 -8.66
N THR A 179 12.04 22.00 -8.90
CA THR A 179 12.61 21.65 -10.20
C THR A 179 12.91 20.17 -10.22
N PHE A 180 12.27 19.41 -11.11
CA PHE A 180 12.43 17.97 -11.21
C PHE A 180 13.16 17.60 -12.50
N VAL A 181 14.18 16.75 -12.37
CA VAL A 181 14.97 16.23 -13.48
C VAL A 181 14.48 14.82 -13.79
N SER A 182 14.07 14.58 -15.04
CA SER A 182 13.66 13.26 -15.51
C SER A 182 14.85 12.29 -15.49
N GLN A 183 14.64 11.11 -14.91
CA GLN A 183 15.63 10.04 -14.83
C GLN A 183 15.34 8.93 -15.85
N GLY A 184 14.06 8.70 -16.15
CA GLY A 184 13.64 7.75 -17.17
C GLY A 184 12.22 7.23 -16.94
N SER A 185 11.85 6.19 -17.68
CA SER A 185 10.52 5.60 -17.60
C SER A 185 10.53 4.09 -17.81
N VAL A 186 9.49 3.44 -17.30
CA VAL A 186 9.22 2.02 -17.45
C VAL A 186 7.86 1.88 -18.12
N LYS A 187 7.84 1.39 -19.36
CA LYS A 187 6.59 1.07 -20.07
C LYS A 187 5.94 -0.15 -19.46
N ALA A 188 4.61 -0.18 -19.45
CA ALA A 188 3.88 -1.36 -19.02
C ALA A 188 4.12 -2.54 -19.94
N ARG A 189 4.24 -3.70 -19.30
CA ARG A 189 4.32 -4.99 -19.97
C ARG A 189 3.01 -5.73 -19.71
N PRO A 190 2.47 -6.47 -20.70
CA PRO A 190 1.29 -7.30 -20.48
C PRO A 190 1.54 -8.26 -19.30
N GLY A 191 0.67 -8.21 -18.30
CA GLY A 191 0.74 -9.06 -17.11
C GLY A 191 -0.54 -8.95 -16.30
N VAL A 192 -1.08 -10.07 -15.83
CA VAL A 192 -2.28 -10.10 -14.98
C VAL A 192 -1.87 -10.01 -13.51
N GLY A 193 -2.68 -9.34 -12.70
CA GLY A 193 -2.44 -9.18 -11.27
C GLY A 193 -1.42 -8.09 -10.98
N ARG A 194 -0.59 -8.31 -9.96
CA ARG A 194 0.35 -7.34 -9.43
C ARG A 194 1.60 -7.22 -10.32
N ASN A 195 1.90 -6.01 -10.78
CA ASN A 195 3.06 -5.70 -11.61
C ASN A 195 3.94 -4.66 -10.90
N ALA A 196 5.26 -4.89 -10.85
CA ALA A 196 6.21 -3.95 -10.25
C ALA A 196 6.94 -3.15 -11.33
N TYR A 197 6.92 -1.82 -11.21
CA TYR A 197 7.61 -0.88 -12.08
C TYR A 197 8.79 -0.33 -11.30
N LYS A 198 10.01 -0.77 -11.63
CA LYS A 198 11.24 -0.37 -10.94
C LYS A 198 12.19 0.32 -11.90
N PHE A 199 12.86 1.35 -11.44
CA PHE A 199 13.86 2.09 -12.20
C PHE A 199 15.11 2.33 -11.35
N ASP A 200 16.27 2.03 -11.93
CA ASP A 200 17.56 2.28 -11.31
C ASP A 200 17.92 3.77 -11.48
N LEU A 201 17.86 4.50 -10.36
CA LEU A 201 18.12 5.93 -10.30
C LEU A 201 19.59 6.26 -10.10
N VAL A 202 20.27 5.48 -9.24
CA VAL A 202 21.68 5.65 -8.83
C VAL A 202 22.09 7.13 -8.70
N THR A 203 21.42 7.87 -7.82
CA THR A 203 21.63 9.31 -7.63
C THR A 203 21.45 9.74 -6.18
N ARG A 204 22.03 10.88 -5.80
CA ARG A 204 21.78 11.53 -4.51
C ARG A 204 20.66 12.54 -4.67
N THR A 205 19.56 12.35 -3.94
CA THR A 205 18.41 13.25 -4.04
C THR A 205 17.59 13.32 -2.75
N ARG A 206 16.79 14.37 -2.58
CA ARG A 206 15.83 14.51 -1.47
C ARG A 206 14.40 14.15 -1.88
N TYR A 207 13.99 14.50 -3.10
CA TYR A 207 12.63 14.29 -3.58
C TYR A 207 12.63 13.28 -4.71
N ILE A 208 11.71 12.32 -4.63
CA ILE A 208 11.42 11.37 -5.72
C ILE A 208 10.01 11.65 -6.19
N ARG A 209 9.84 11.80 -7.50
CA ARG A 209 8.54 11.96 -8.14
C ARG A 209 8.29 10.85 -9.15
N ILE A 210 7.18 10.15 -8.96
CA ILE A 210 6.71 9.06 -9.80
C ILE A 210 5.44 9.53 -10.50
N THR A 211 5.48 9.61 -11.83
CA THR A 211 4.31 9.98 -12.64
C THR A 211 3.78 8.74 -13.34
N VAL A 212 2.57 8.35 -12.98
CA VAL A 212 1.86 7.20 -13.55
C VAL A 212 0.94 7.71 -14.64
N LYS A 213 1.23 7.33 -15.90
CA LYS A 213 0.41 7.71 -17.05
C LYS A 213 -0.72 6.72 -17.25
N HIS A 214 -1.94 7.23 -17.36
CA HIS A 214 -3.12 6.42 -17.68
C HIS A 214 -3.11 6.05 -19.17
N PRO A 215 -3.46 4.80 -19.55
CA PRO A 215 -3.44 4.31 -20.95
C PRO A 215 -4.45 4.97 -21.91
N GLY A 216 -5.06 6.10 -21.53
CA GLY A 216 -6.10 6.75 -22.34
C GLY A 216 -7.35 5.88 -22.52
N LYS A 217 -7.86 5.79 -23.76
CA LYS A 217 -9.01 4.94 -24.11
C LYS A 217 -8.58 3.48 -24.24
N ILE A 218 -9.23 2.58 -23.51
CA ILE A 218 -8.96 1.14 -23.57
C ILE A 218 -9.30 0.61 -24.98
N PRO A 219 -8.48 -0.30 -25.56
CA PRO A 219 -8.78 -0.92 -26.86
C PRO A 219 -10.13 -1.66 -26.87
N GLU A 220 -10.88 -1.53 -27.97
CA GLU A 220 -12.14 -2.24 -28.19
C GLU A 220 -11.90 -3.77 -28.20
N GLY A 221 -12.61 -4.52 -27.36
CA GLY A 221 -12.47 -5.99 -27.28
C GLY A 221 -12.76 -6.62 -25.92
N TYR A 222 -12.89 -5.83 -24.85
CA TYR A 222 -13.32 -6.32 -23.54
C TYR A 222 -14.84 -6.53 -23.48
N PRO A 223 -15.35 -7.52 -22.73
CA PRO A 223 -16.76 -7.91 -22.75
C PRO A 223 -17.67 -6.85 -22.10
N ARG A 224 -18.04 -5.84 -22.89
CA ARG A 224 -19.37 -5.23 -23.06
C ARG A 224 -19.29 -4.03 -24.03
N CYS A 225 -18.92 -4.29 -25.29
CA CYS A 225 -19.41 -3.45 -26.40
C CYS A 225 -20.72 -4.08 -26.92
N ARG A 226 -21.84 -3.77 -26.26
CA ARG A 226 -23.19 -3.99 -26.81
C ARG A 226 -24.08 -2.81 -26.44
N LYS A 227 -23.73 -1.65 -26.99
CA LYS A 227 -24.60 -0.56 -27.45
C LYS A 227 -23.71 0.65 -27.75
N CYS A 228 -23.23 0.72 -28.98
CA CYS A 228 -22.90 2.02 -29.57
C CYS A 228 -24.20 2.85 -29.63
N SER A 229 -24.05 4.18 -29.51
CA SER A 229 -25.08 5.23 -29.54
C SER A 229 -25.89 5.48 -28.26
N VAL A 230 -25.23 5.66 -27.12
CA VAL A 230 -25.42 6.77 -26.15
C VAL A 230 -24.13 6.84 -25.31
N ASP A 231 -23.58 8.03 -25.13
CA ASP A 231 -22.46 8.32 -24.22
C ASP A 231 -22.69 7.64 -22.84
N VAL A 232 -21.82 6.70 -22.45
CA VAL A 232 -21.71 6.24 -21.05
C VAL A 232 -20.28 6.49 -20.60
N PRO A 233 -20.00 7.68 -20.02
CA PRO A 233 -18.70 7.96 -19.44
C PRO A 233 -18.56 7.22 -18.11
N GLY A 234 -17.44 6.51 -17.94
CA GLY A 234 -16.92 6.17 -16.63
C GLY A 234 -17.05 4.71 -16.21
N ARG A 235 -15.92 3.99 -16.30
CA ARG A 235 -15.60 2.89 -15.36
C ARG A 235 -14.14 2.46 -15.29
N ASP A 236 -13.24 3.12 -16.02
CA ASP A 236 -11.83 2.76 -16.10
C ASP A 236 -11.05 3.31 -14.90
N ARG A 237 -10.26 2.46 -14.25
CA ARG A 237 -9.49 2.79 -13.03
C ARG A 237 -8.13 2.08 -13.05
N GLY A 238 -7.09 2.71 -12.50
CA GLY A 238 -5.81 2.07 -12.15
C GLY A 238 -5.68 1.96 -10.63
N ALA A 239 -4.97 0.95 -10.12
CA ALA A 239 -4.67 0.80 -8.70
C ALA A 239 -3.17 0.69 -8.44
N LEU A 240 -2.66 1.41 -7.42
CA LEU A 240 -1.23 1.53 -7.12
C LEU A 240 -0.92 1.25 -5.63
N GLU A 241 0.32 0.79 -5.42
CA GLU A 241 1.02 0.64 -4.13
C GLU A 241 2.51 0.97 -4.37
N VAL A 242 3.35 1.17 -3.35
CA VAL A 242 4.80 1.44 -3.53
C VAL A 242 5.65 0.30 -2.99
#